data_AF-A0A8C3RNM5-F1
#
_entry.id   AF-A0A8C3RNM5-F1
#
_cell.length_a   1.000
_cell.length_b   1.000
_cell.length_c   1.000
_cell.angle_alpha   90.00
_cell.angle_beta   90.00
_cell.angle_gamma   90.00
#
_symmetry.space_group_name_H-M   'P 1'
#
loop_
_entity.id
_entity.type
_entity.pdbx_description
1 polymer ?
#
loop_
_entity_poly.entity_id
_entity_poly.type
_entity_poly.pdbx_seq_one_letter_code
_entity_poly.pdbx_strand_id
1 'polypeptide(L)'
;VEEGVKAILRIKDPVFLLSPPYQIMLLCSVMEKLGLGPKVLLQENTKLIYARLTGFGQSGKYAKSAGHDINYLALSGVLSKLGRKDENPYAPVNLLADFAGGGVMCAMGIIMALYERTKSGKGQVVDASMVEGTAYLSSFLWKSQNLGLWNRLRGENLLDSGAPFYETYKTLDGKFMAVGAIEPQFYEQLVKGKVSCATVLFCD
;
A
#
# COMPACT_ATOMS: atom_id res chain seq x y z
N VAL A 1 -8.49 -30.41 15.42
CA VAL A 1 -8.21 -28.96 15.57
C VAL A 1 -7.30 -28.70 16.76
N GLU A 2 -7.63 -29.18 17.96
CA GLU A 2 -6.78 -29.03 19.17
C GLU A 2 -5.33 -29.53 19.02
N GLU A 3 -5.11 -30.69 18.39
CA GLU A 3 -3.75 -31.19 18.11
C GLU A 3 -2.97 -30.32 17.14
N GLY A 4 -3.63 -29.75 16.13
CA GLY A 4 -3.00 -28.84 15.16
C GLY A 4 -2.62 -27.48 15.78
N VAL A 5 -3.45 -26.96 16.69
CA VAL A 5 -3.14 -25.74 17.46
C VAL A 5 -1.98 -25.99 18.43
N LYS A 6 -1.99 -27.12 19.16
CA LYS A 6 -0.87 -27.52 20.02
C LYS A 6 0.41 -27.77 19.21
N ALA A 7 0.30 -28.28 17.98
CA ALA A 7 1.43 -28.42 17.07
C ALA A 7 1.97 -27.04 16.66
N ILE A 8 1.12 -26.09 16.23
CA ILE A 8 1.54 -24.71 15.91
C ILE A 8 2.22 -24.03 17.11
N LEU A 9 1.70 -24.18 18.32
CA LEU A 9 2.33 -23.64 19.54
C LEU A 9 3.67 -24.33 19.89
N ARG A 10 3.89 -25.55 19.41
CA ARG A 10 5.14 -26.33 19.59
C ARG A 10 6.13 -26.14 18.43
N ILE A 11 5.68 -25.65 17.28
CA ILE A 11 6.54 -25.27 16.18
C ILE A 11 7.33 -24.05 16.66
N LYS A 12 8.65 -24.19 16.72
CA LYS A 12 9.56 -23.11 17.09
C LYS A 12 9.50 -21.93 16.10
N ASP A 13 9.00 -22.19 14.88
CA ASP A 13 8.87 -21.25 13.76
C ASP A 13 7.61 -21.44 12.85
N PRO A 14 6.35 -21.22 13.27
CA PRO A 14 5.19 -21.32 12.39
C PRO A 14 5.01 -19.98 11.66
N VAL A 15 5.24 -20.01 10.35
CA VAL A 15 4.89 -18.98 9.36
C VAL A 15 5.32 -17.57 9.80
N PHE A 16 6.62 -17.31 9.66
CA PHE A 16 7.33 -16.06 10.01
C PHE A 16 7.39 -15.71 11.51
N LEU A 17 7.66 -16.68 12.40
CA LEU A 17 8.44 -16.34 13.60
C LEU A 17 9.88 -16.08 13.13
N LEU A 18 10.29 -14.83 13.07
CA LEU A 18 11.72 -14.53 13.04
C LEU A 18 12.29 -14.96 14.40
N SER A 19 13.24 -15.89 14.37
CA SER A 19 13.93 -16.40 15.56
C SER A 19 14.52 -15.25 16.40
N PRO A 20 14.85 -15.48 17.69
CA PRO A 20 15.43 -14.44 18.53
C PRO A 20 16.55 -13.67 17.80
N PRO A 21 16.55 -12.33 17.87
CA PRO A 21 15.88 -11.49 18.86
C PRO A 21 14.50 -10.91 18.47
N TYR A 22 13.95 -11.23 17.29
CA TYR A 22 12.88 -10.38 16.72
C TYR A 22 11.46 -10.79 17.09
N GLN A 23 11.12 -12.09 17.21
CA GLN A 23 9.80 -12.59 17.68
C GLN A 23 8.61 -11.76 17.16
N ILE A 24 8.35 -11.89 15.87
CA ILE A 24 7.25 -11.25 15.13
C ILE A 24 6.32 -12.35 14.66
N MET A 25 5.01 -12.11 14.59
CA MET A 25 4.08 -13.08 14.03
C MET A 25 3.05 -12.36 13.14
N LEU A 26 2.99 -12.74 11.85
CA LEU A 26 2.15 -12.15 10.81
C LEU A 26 0.97 -13.06 10.51
N LEU A 27 -0.26 -12.62 10.81
CA LEU A 27 -1.40 -13.52 10.81
C LEU A 27 -2.66 -12.94 10.16
N CYS A 28 -3.45 -13.84 9.56
CA CYS A 28 -4.80 -13.54 9.11
C CYS A 28 -5.80 -13.58 10.29
N SER A 29 -6.96 -12.96 10.09
CA SER A 29 -8.04 -12.82 11.08
C SER A 29 -8.70 -14.13 11.54
N VAL A 30 -8.29 -15.29 11.00
CA VAL A 30 -8.84 -16.61 11.40
C VAL A 30 -8.18 -17.14 12.69
N MET A 31 -7.03 -16.61 13.08
CA MET A 31 -6.20 -17.17 14.16
C MET A 31 -6.84 -17.11 15.55
N GLU A 32 -7.73 -16.16 15.80
CA GLU A 32 -8.47 -16.08 17.07
C GLU A 32 -9.43 -17.26 17.24
N LYS A 33 -10.04 -17.74 16.15
CA LYS A 33 -10.90 -18.95 16.17
C LYS A 33 -10.09 -20.21 16.45
N LEU A 34 -8.79 -20.17 16.21
CA LEU A 34 -7.85 -21.25 16.49
C LEU A 34 -7.20 -21.12 17.88
N GLY A 35 -7.62 -20.17 18.72
CA GLY A 35 -7.04 -19.93 20.04
C GLY A 35 -5.68 -19.23 20.01
N LEU A 36 -5.25 -18.75 18.84
CA LEU A 36 -3.95 -18.12 18.59
C LEU A 36 -4.09 -16.59 18.44
N GLY A 37 -5.04 -16.00 19.18
CA GLY A 37 -5.27 -14.57 19.20
C GLY A 37 -4.22 -13.81 20.03
N PRO A 38 -4.11 -12.48 19.84
CA PRO A 38 -3.11 -11.64 20.50
C PRO A 38 -3.30 -11.63 22.01
N LYS A 39 -4.55 -11.68 22.51
CA LYS A 39 -4.81 -11.75 23.96
C LYS A 39 -4.15 -12.96 24.61
N VAL A 40 -4.19 -14.12 23.94
CA VAL A 40 -3.59 -15.37 24.43
C VAL A 40 -2.07 -15.30 24.29
N LEU A 41 -1.57 -14.95 23.12
CA LEU A 41 -0.14 -15.02 22.84
C LEU A 41 0.69 -13.92 23.50
N LEU A 42 0.11 -12.75 23.77
CA LEU A 42 0.76 -11.70 24.55
C LEU A 42 0.79 -11.99 26.06
N GLN A 43 -0.08 -12.87 26.57
CA GLN A 43 0.02 -13.38 27.95
C GLN A 43 1.22 -14.32 28.09
N GLU A 44 1.42 -15.20 27.11
CA GLU A 44 2.56 -16.13 27.07
C GLU A 44 3.89 -15.42 26.75
N ASN A 45 3.85 -14.43 25.85
CA ASN A 45 5.02 -13.66 25.46
C ASN A 45 4.69 -12.16 25.37
N THR A 46 4.95 -11.44 26.46
CA THR A 46 4.72 -9.99 26.56
C THR A 46 5.62 -9.16 25.64
N LYS A 47 6.65 -9.76 25.01
CA LYS A 47 7.55 -9.10 24.05
C LYS A 47 7.12 -9.27 22.60
N LEU A 48 6.13 -10.12 22.32
CA LEU A 48 5.69 -10.47 20.97
C LEU A 48 5.16 -9.24 20.20
N ILE A 49 5.63 -9.05 18.96
CA ILE A 49 4.95 -8.17 18.01
C ILE A 49 3.94 -9.00 17.23
N TYR A 50 2.65 -8.80 17.51
CA TYR A 50 1.57 -9.48 16.81
C TYR A 50 1.10 -8.60 15.64
N ALA A 51 1.46 -8.94 14.42
CA ALA A 51 1.08 -8.19 13.23
C ALA A 51 -0.11 -8.83 12.51
N ARG A 52 -1.12 -8.00 12.22
CA ARG A 52 -2.29 -8.33 11.40
C ARG A 52 -2.19 -7.52 10.12
N LEU A 53 -2.27 -8.21 8.99
CA LEU A 53 -2.42 -7.59 7.69
C LEU A 53 -3.76 -8.04 7.11
N THR A 54 -4.66 -7.08 6.91
CA THR A 54 -6.00 -7.35 6.37
C THR A 54 -6.35 -6.36 5.27
N GLY A 55 -7.33 -6.72 4.43
CA GLY A 55 -7.88 -5.80 3.45
C GLY A 55 -8.61 -4.63 4.08
N PHE A 56 -9.71 -4.94 4.77
CA PHE A 56 -10.68 -3.96 5.28
C PHE A 56 -10.46 -3.51 6.75
N GLY A 57 -9.47 -4.07 7.45
CA GLY A 57 -9.27 -3.84 8.88
C GLY A 57 -10.08 -4.81 9.77
N GLN A 58 -9.88 -4.71 11.08
CA GLN A 58 -10.50 -5.62 12.07
C GLN A 58 -11.91 -5.22 12.49
N SER A 59 -12.38 -4.03 12.12
CA SER A 59 -13.66 -3.49 12.56
C SER A 59 -14.44 -2.84 11.42
N GLY A 60 -15.72 -2.54 11.66
CA GLY A 60 -16.59 -1.92 10.66
C GLY A 60 -17.31 -2.92 9.75
N LYS A 61 -18.13 -2.37 8.84
CA LYS A 61 -19.07 -3.12 8.00
C LYS A 61 -18.41 -4.21 7.14
N TYR A 62 -17.19 -3.97 6.68
CA TYR A 62 -16.49 -4.83 5.73
C TYR A 62 -15.42 -5.74 6.36
N ALA A 63 -15.22 -5.71 7.68
CA ALA A 63 -14.14 -6.46 8.34
C ALA A 63 -14.19 -7.99 8.11
N LYS A 64 -15.39 -8.53 7.84
CA LYS A 64 -15.61 -9.96 7.56
C LYS A 64 -15.81 -10.26 6.07
N SER A 65 -15.73 -9.25 5.21
CA SER A 65 -15.93 -9.41 3.77
C SER A 65 -14.66 -9.96 3.11
N ALA A 66 -14.85 -10.83 2.11
CA ALA A 66 -13.79 -11.17 1.18
C ALA A 66 -13.56 -10.02 0.20
N GLY A 67 -12.33 -9.90 -0.30
CA GLY A 67 -11.95 -8.91 -1.31
C GLY A 67 -10.52 -9.13 -1.74
N HIS A 68 -10.11 -8.39 -2.77
CA HIS A 68 -8.75 -8.31 -3.28
C HIS A 68 -8.35 -6.83 -3.42
N ASP A 69 -7.10 -6.58 -3.81
CA ASP A 69 -6.51 -5.24 -3.99
C ASP A 69 -7.49 -4.20 -4.54
N ILE A 70 -8.13 -4.49 -5.68
CA ILE A 70 -9.07 -3.58 -6.35
C ILE A 70 -10.26 -3.16 -5.47
N ASN A 71 -10.75 -4.05 -4.59
CA ASN A 71 -11.85 -3.73 -3.66
C ASN A 71 -11.37 -2.78 -2.55
N TYR A 72 -10.13 -2.98 -2.08
CA TYR A 72 -9.53 -2.12 -1.07
C TYR A 72 -9.21 -0.74 -1.65
N LEU A 73 -8.72 -0.68 -2.89
CA LEU A 73 -8.54 0.56 -3.65
C LEU A 73 -9.85 1.32 -3.84
N ALA A 74 -10.92 0.62 -4.18
CA ALA A 74 -12.24 1.22 -4.32
C ALA A 74 -12.69 1.89 -3.01
N LEU A 75 -12.54 1.19 -1.88
CA LEU A 75 -12.97 1.71 -0.59
C LEU A 75 -12.05 2.82 -0.05
N SER A 76 -10.75 2.78 -0.38
CA SER A 76 -9.80 3.86 -0.04
C SER A 76 -10.10 5.19 -0.76
N GLY A 77 -10.94 5.15 -1.80
CA GLY A 77 -11.27 6.27 -2.68
C GLY A 77 -10.29 6.47 -3.84
N VAL A 78 -9.12 5.81 -3.81
CA VAL A 78 -8.03 6.03 -4.76
C VAL A 78 -8.34 5.48 -6.14
N LEU A 79 -9.05 4.35 -6.24
CA LEU A 79 -9.39 3.76 -7.54
C LEU A 79 -10.09 4.78 -8.44
N SER A 80 -10.98 5.60 -7.87
CA SER A 80 -11.72 6.63 -8.62
C SER A 80 -10.85 7.69 -9.29
N LYS A 81 -9.58 7.82 -8.87
CA LYS A 81 -8.60 8.79 -9.36
C LYS A 81 -7.63 8.22 -10.40
N LEU A 82 -7.66 6.92 -10.64
CA LEU A 82 -6.72 6.24 -11.54
C LEU A 82 -7.40 5.89 -12.86
N GLY A 83 -6.75 6.21 -13.97
CA GLY A 83 -7.25 5.95 -15.33
C GLY A 83 -7.49 7.23 -16.13
N ARG A 84 -7.85 7.05 -17.40
CA ARG A 84 -8.09 8.17 -18.33
C ARG A 84 -9.40 8.88 -18.01
N LYS A 85 -9.52 10.09 -18.55
CA LYS A 85 -10.78 10.81 -18.68
C LYS A 85 -11.76 9.97 -19.52
N ASP A 86 -13.02 9.93 -19.10
CA ASP A 86 -14.14 9.24 -19.77
C ASP A 86 -13.98 7.72 -19.98
N GLU A 87 -12.97 7.11 -19.36
CA GLU A 87 -12.78 5.66 -19.31
C GLU A 87 -13.08 5.09 -17.92
N ASN A 88 -13.16 3.77 -17.83
CA ASN A 88 -13.26 3.09 -16.54
C ASN A 88 -12.03 3.36 -15.66
N PRO A 89 -12.20 3.44 -14.33
CA PRO A 89 -11.07 3.43 -13.41
C PRO A 89 -10.11 2.26 -13.66
N TYR A 90 -8.82 2.53 -13.59
CA TYR A 90 -7.77 1.54 -13.83
C TYR A 90 -7.09 1.13 -12.53
N ALA A 91 -7.04 -0.18 -12.26
CA ALA A 91 -6.30 -0.73 -11.13
C ALA A 91 -4.83 -0.96 -11.54
N PRO A 92 -3.84 -0.38 -10.83
CA PRO A 92 -2.42 -0.49 -11.16
C PRO A 92 -1.85 -1.84 -10.69
N VAL A 93 -2.35 -2.92 -11.31
CA VAL A 93 -2.14 -4.31 -10.86
C VAL A 93 -2.56 -4.40 -9.38
N ASN A 94 -1.71 -4.92 -8.50
CA ASN A 94 -1.89 -4.95 -7.05
C ASN A 94 -0.76 -4.21 -6.31
N LEU A 95 -0.08 -3.27 -6.98
CA LEU A 95 1.06 -2.55 -6.40
C LEU A 95 0.65 -1.62 -5.26
N LEU A 96 -0.58 -1.11 -5.30
CA LEU A 96 -0.96 0.00 -4.45
C LEU A 96 -1.60 -0.44 -3.13
N ALA A 97 -2.53 -1.40 -3.11
CA ALA A 97 -3.13 -1.84 -1.85
C ALA A 97 -2.39 -3.04 -1.24
N ASP A 98 -2.13 -4.12 -1.98
CA ASP A 98 -1.47 -5.30 -1.42
C ASP A 98 -0.04 -4.98 -0.96
N PHE A 99 0.73 -4.27 -1.80
CA PHE A 99 2.13 -3.98 -1.51
C PHE A 99 2.33 -2.66 -0.76
N ALA A 100 2.06 -1.51 -1.38
CA ALA A 100 2.39 -0.22 -0.78
C ALA A 100 1.53 0.08 0.46
N GLY A 101 0.20 0.04 0.31
CA GLY A 101 -0.76 0.33 1.39
C GLY A 101 -0.85 -0.77 2.43
N GLY A 102 -0.52 -2.01 2.08
CA GLY A 102 -0.60 -3.18 2.95
C GLY A 102 0.76 -3.59 3.49
N GLY A 103 1.53 -4.31 2.66
CA GLY A 103 2.80 -4.91 3.04
C GLY A 103 3.81 -3.92 3.62
N VAL A 104 4.07 -2.80 2.94
CA VAL A 104 5.03 -1.78 3.40
C VAL A 104 4.55 -1.09 4.67
N MET A 105 3.26 -0.73 4.76
CA MET A 105 2.69 -0.13 5.97
C MET A 105 2.73 -1.08 7.17
N CYS A 106 2.46 -2.36 6.97
CA CYS A 106 2.57 -3.38 8.01
C CYS A 106 4.02 -3.56 8.47
N ALA A 107 4.97 -3.64 7.52
CA ALA A 107 6.40 -3.72 7.82
C ALA A 107 6.87 -2.49 8.62
N MET A 108 6.44 -1.28 8.23
CA MET A 108 6.73 -0.06 8.98
C MET A 108 6.16 -0.11 10.40
N GLY A 109 4.92 -0.57 10.56
CA GLY A 109 4.30 -0.79 11.87
C GLY A 109 5.10 -1.75 12.76
N ILE A 110 5.57 -2.86 12.18
CA ILE A 110 6.44 -3.82 12.88
C ILE A 110 7.75 -3.17 13.30
N ILE A 111 8.43 -2.44 12.41
CA ILE A 111 9.70 -1.76 12.72
C ILE A 111 9.51 -0.74 13.84
N MET A 112 8.45 0.06 13.79
CA MET A 112 8.10 1.01 14.85
C MET A 112 7.83 0.30 16.18
N ALA A 113 7.13 -0.83 16.16
CA ALA A 113 6.85 -1.62 17.35
C ALA A 113 8.12 -2.26 17.95
N LEU A 114 9.03 -2.75 17.10
CA LEU A 114 10.34 -3.23 17.52
C LEU A 114 11.18 -2.12 18.15
N TYR A 115 11.15 -0.92 17.56
CA TYR A 115 11.84 0.25 18.10
C TYR A 115 11.26 0.68 19.45
N GLU A 116 9.93 0.75 19.59
CA GLU A 116 9.26 1.05 20.86
C GLU A 116 9.66 0.04 21.95
N ARG A 117 9.70 -1.24 21.59
CA ARG A 117 10.10 -2.34 22.48
C ARG A 117 11.51 -2.17 23.06
N THR A 118 12.42 -1.46 22.37
CA THR A 118 13.76 -1.17 22.93
C THR A 118 13.71 -0.29 24.18
N LYS A 119 12.65 0.50 24.34
CA LYS A 119 12.42 1.37 25.50
C LYS A 119 11.50 0.72 26.53
N SER A 120 10.36 0.19 26.08
CA SER A 120 9.32 -0.34 26.96
C SER A 120 9.61 -1.77 27.44
N GLY A 121 10.42 -2.51 26.68
CA GLY A 121 10.61 -3.94 26.86
C GLY A 121 9.37 -4.78 26.52
N LYS A 122 8.30 -4.18 25.96
CA LYS A 122 7.02 -4.82 25.68
C LYS A 122 6.74 -4.87 24.17
N GLY A 123 6.04 -5.91 23.76
CA GLY A 123 5.46 -6.00 22.43
C GLY A 123 4.08 -5.38 22.37
N GLN A 124 3.48 -5.40 21.18
CA GLN A 124 2.16 -4.83 20.91
C GLN A 124 1.54 -5.45 19.66
N VAL A 125 0.26 -5.14 19.44
CA VAL A 125 -0.45 -5.52 18.21
C VAL A 125 -0.23 -4.43 17.17
N VAL A 126 0.21 -4.83 15.98
CA VAL A 126 0.24 -3.98 14.79
C VAL A 126 -0.94 -4.40 13.92
N ASP A 127 -1.94 -3.53 13.79
CA ASP A 127 -3.08 -3.76 12.89
C ASP A 127 -2.94 -2.88 11.65
N ALA A 128 -2.67 -3.51 10.51
CA ALA A 128 -2.51 -2.83 9.23
C ALA A 128 -3.66 -3.24 8.30
N SER A 129 -4.43 -2.25 7.86
CA SER A 129 -5.44 -2.43 6.81
C SER A 129 -4.95 -1.85 5.49
N MET A 130 -5.14 -2.60 4.40
CA MET A 130 -4.78 -2.16 3.05
C MET A 130 -5.61 -0.93 2.65
N VAL A 131 -6.87 -0.84 3.08
CA VAL A 131 -7.74 0.33 2.83
C VAL A 131 -7.17 1.59 3.48
N GLU A 132 -6.85 1.56 4.78
CA GLU A 132 -6.36 2.75 5.49
C GLU A 132 -4.94 3.12 5.04
N GLY A 133 -4.07 2.13 4.82
CA GLY A 133 -2.72 2.39 4.34
C GLY A 133 -2.72 2.99 2.94
N THR A 134 -3.56 2.50 2.03
CA THR A 134 -3.76 3.11 0.71
C THR A 134 -4.32 4.53 0.83
N ALA A 135 -5.34 4.74 1.68
CA ALA A 135 -5.91 6.06 1.90
C ALA A 135 -4.86 7.05 2.45
N TYR A 136 -3.98 6.60 3.35
CA TYR A 136 -2.87 7.39 3.88
C TYR A 136 -1.85 7.76 2.80
N LEU A 137 -1.38 6.78 2.02
CA LEU A 137 -0.42 7.02 0.93
C LEU A 137 -0.96 8.01 -0.10
N SER A 138 -2.26 7.95 -0.38
CA SER A 138 -2.94 8.85 -1.30
C SER A 138 -3.37 10.18 -0.69
N SER A 139 -3.01 10.48 0.57
CA SER A 139 -3.43 11.70 1.25
C SER A 139 -3.01 12.98 0.52
N PHE A 140 -1.91 12.93 -0.25
CA PHE A 140 -1.49 14.02 -1.13
C PHE A 140 -2.58 14.41 -2.15
N LEU A 141 -3.31 13.43 -2.71
CA LEU A 141 -4.38 13.68 -3.68
C LEU A 141 -5.49 14.55 -3.07
N TRP A 142 -5.83 14.30 -1.81
CA TRP A 142 -6.88 15.04 -1.10
C TRP A 142 -6.38 16.39 -0.57
N LYS A 143 -5.17 16.42 0.00
CA LYS A 143 -4.62 17.65 0.58
C LYS A 143 -4.24 18.69 -0.47
N SER A 144 -3.91 18.26 -1.69
CA SER A 144 -3.48 19.15 -2.78
C SER A 144 -4.62 19.74 -3.61
N GLN A 145 -5.88 19.40 -3.30
CA GLN A 145 -7.06 20.00 -3.96
C GLN A 145 -7.12 21.51 -3.76
N ASN A 146 -6.86 21.99 -2.53
CA ASN A 146 -6.86 23.42 -2.22
C ASN A 146 -5.68 24.18 -2.84
N LEU A 147 -4.63 23.46 -3.27
CA LEU A 147 -3.49 24.01 -3.98
C LEU A 147 -3.70 24.01 -5.51
N GLY A 148 -4.84 23.49 -5.98
CA GLY A 148 -5.16 23.39 -7.41
C GLY A 148 -4.42 22.27 -8.15
N LEU A 149 -3.68 21.39 -7.47
CA LEU A 149 -2.93 20.30 -8.10
C LEU A 149 -3.81 19.09 -8.44
N TRP A 150 -4.86 18.85 -7.65
CA TRP A 150 -5.76 17.69 -7.81
C TRP A 150 -7.26 18.04 -7.70
N ASN A 151 -7.62 19.26 -8.11
CA ASN A 151 -8.98 19.80 -7.97
C ASN A 151 -9.91 19.52 -9.16
N ARG A 152 -9.46 18.76 -10.17
CA ARG A 152 -10.25 18.40 -11.36
C ARG A 152 -10.66 16.93 -11.34
N LEU A 153 -11.50 16.57 -12.31
CA LEU A 153 -11.94 15.19 -12.51
C LEU A 153 -10.74 14.30 -12.91
N ARG A 154 -10.93 12.98 -12.82
CA ARG A 154 -9.91 11.99 -13.20
C ARG A 154 -9.49 12.22 -14.65
N GLY A 155 -8.19 12.22 -14.92
CA GLY A 155 -7.64 12.40 -16.26
C GLY A 155 -7.49 13.87 -16.67
N GLU A 156 -7.68 14.82 -15.74
CA GLU A 156 -7.65 16.26 -16.02
C GLU A 156 -6.71 17.05 -15.09
N ASN A 157 -5.98 16.38 -14.20
CA ASN A 157 -5.05 16.95 -13.24
C ASN A 157 -3.60 16.89 -13.76
N LEU A 158 -2.68 17.48 -12.99
CA LEU A 158 -1.28 17.61 -13.36
C LEU A 158 -0.57 16.25 -13.52
N LEU A 159 -0.90 15.26 -12.69
CA LEU A 159 -0.17 14.00 -12.57
C LEU A 159 -1.03 12.74 -12.86
N ASP A 160 -2.19 12.93 -13.49
CA ASP A 160 -3.12 11.83 -13.80
C ASP A 160 -3.50 11.76 -15.28
N SER A 161 -2.59 12.20 -16.16
CA SER A 161 -2.76 12.23 -17.63
C SER A 161 -3.50 13.46 -18.19
N GLY A 162 -3.81 14.45 -17.35
CA GLY A 162 -4.44 15.71 -17.80
C GLY A 162 -3.46 16.75 -18.36
N ALA A 163 -2.16 16.59 -18.12
CA ALA A 163 -1.12 17.50 -18.58
C ALA A 163 -0.32 16.89 -19.75
N PRO A 164 -0.19 17.56 -20.90
CA PRO A 164 0.55 17.02 -22.06
C PRO A 164 2.06 16.86 -21.82
N PHE A 165 2.58 17.49 -20.75
CA PHE A 165 3.96 17.37 -20.34
C PHE A 165 4.17 16.36 -19.20
N TYR A 166 3.14 15.62 -18.81
CA TYR A 166 3.21 14.51 -17.85
C TYR A 166 2.33 13.36 -18.34
N GLU A 167 2.81 12.66 -19.36
CA GLU A 167 1.99 11.75 -20.17
C GLU A 167 2.85 10.76 -20.98
N THR A 168 2.25 9.64 -21.37
CA THR A 168 2.78 8.69 -22.36
C THR A 168 2.22 8.94 -23.77
N TYR A 169 3.10 8.91 -24.78
CA TYR A 169 2.77 9.11 -26.19
C TYR A 169 3.18 7.90 -27.02
N LYS A 170 2.33 7.48 -27.96
CA LYS A 170 2.66 6.41 -28.90
C LYS A 170 3.62 6.91 -29.98
N THR A 171 4.69 6.16 -30.24
CA THR A 171 5.73 6.49 -31.23
C THR A 171 5.48 5.79 -32.57
N LEU A 172 6.21 6.20 -33.62
CA LEU A 172 6.05 5.67 -34.99
C LEU A 172 6.36 4.17 -35.10
N ASP A 173 7.27 3.66 -34.27
CA ASP A 173 7.59 2.23 -34.16
C ASP A 173 6.57 1.45 -33.30
N GLY A 174 5.50 2.10 -32.86
CA GLY A 174 4.40 1.47 -32.12
C GLY A 174 4.65 1.32 -30.61
N LYS A 175 5.83 1.71 -30.11
CA LYS A 175 6.18 1.76 -28.69
C LYS A 175 5.60 3.00 -28.00
N PHE A 176 5.98 3.21 -26.74
CA PHE A 176 5.56 4.36 -25.95
C PHE A 176 6.73 5.20 -25.46
N MET A 177 6.48 6.50 -25.38
CA MET A 177 7.40 7.50 -24.86
C MET A 177 6.75 8.16 -23.65
N ALA A 178 7.33 8.01 -22.47
CA ALA A 178 6.93 8.72 -21.26
C ALA A 178 7.55 10.13 -21.25
N VAL A 179 6.74 11.15 -21.02
CA VAL A 179 7.13 12.56 -20.88
C VAL A 179 6.84 13.01 -19.46
N GLY A 180 7.83 13.62 -18.81
CA GLY A 180 7.74 14.16 -17.43
C GLY A 180 8.33 15.55 -17.31
N ALA A 181 8.01 16.45 -18.25
CA ALA A 181 8.57 17.79 -18.38
C ALA A 181 7.82 18.84 -17.52
N ILE A 182 7.71 18.61 -16.20
CA ILE A 182 6.91 19.47 -15.31
C ILE A 182 7.53 20.87 -15.17
N GLU A 183 8.84 20.96 -14.98
CA GLU A 183 9.52 22.23 -14.77
C GLU A 183 9.64 23.04 -16.07
N PRO A 184 9.45 24.38 -16.04
CA PRO A 184 9.40 25.21 -17.26
C PRO A 184 10.61 25.07 -18.18
N GLN A 185 11.81 24.97 -17.62
CA GLN A 185 13.04 24.80 -18.40
C GLN A 185 13.07 23.46 -19.15
N PHE A 186 12.52 22.38 -18.57
CA PHE A 186 12.47 21.07 -19.24
C PHE A 186 11.38 21.06 -20.30
N TYR A 187 10.23 21.69 -20.04
CA TYR A 187 9.19 21.86 -21.04
C TYR A 187 9.68 22.68 -22.25
N GLU A 188 10.45 23.74 -22.01
CA GLU A 188 11.05 24.54 -23.08
C GLU A 188 12.01 23.71 -23.95
N GLN A 189 12.82 22.85 -23.34
CA GLN A 189 13.69 21.93 -24.09
C GLN A 189 12.85 20.92 -24.90
N LEU A 190 11.79 20.35 -24.31
CA LEU A 190 10.89 19.42 -24.98
C LEU A 190 10.28 20.05 -26.24
N VAL A 191 9.73 21.27 -26.14
CA VAL A 191 9.12 22.00 -27.26
C VAL A 191 10.16 22.33 -28.34
N LYS A 192 11.41 22.59 -27.96
CA LYS A 192 12.53 22.82 -28.90
C LYS A 192 13.09 21.53 -29.52
N GLY A 193 12.51 20.36 -29.22
CA GLY A 193 13.00 19.06 -29.70
C GLY A 193 14.33 18.65 -29.06
N LYS A 194 14.76 19.31 -27.99
CA LYS A 194 15.97 18.99 -27.23
C LYS A 194 15.60 17.98 -26.14
N VAL A 195 15.48 16.72 -26.56
CA VAL A 195 15.04 15.63 -25.69
C VAL A 195 16.20 15.21 -24.78
N SER A 196 16.04 15.39 -23.47
CA SER A 196 16.96 14.85 -22.47
C SER A 196 16.35 13.61 -21.82
N CYS A 197 17.18 12.65 -21.37
CA CYS A 197 16.70 11.47 -20.64
C CYS A 197 15.96 11.81 -19.34
N ALA A 198 16.18 13.01 -18.78
CA ALA A 198 15.46 13.49 -17.61
C ALA A 198 14.00 13.89 -17.91
N THR A 199 13.69 14.12 -19.18
CA THR A 199 12.39 14.64 -19.64
C THR A 199 11.57 13.56 -20.35
N VAL A 200 12.26 12.62 -21.00
CA VAL A 200 11.65 11.63 -21.88
C VAL A 200 12.36 10.28 -21.75
N LEU A 201 11.57 9.21 -21.60
CA LEU A 201 12.04 7.83 -21.59
C LEU A 201 11.18 6.96 -22.52
N PHE A 202 11.79 6.01 -23.21
CA PHE A 202 11.07 5.05 -24.05
C PHE A 202 10.73 3.80 -23.23
N CYS A 203 9.48 3.38 -23.31
CA CYS A 203 8.97 2.15 -22.72
C CYS A 203 8.74 1.13 -23.84
N ASP A 204 9.05 -0.13 -23.56
CA ASP A 204 8.79 -1.26 -24.46
C ASP A 204 7.30 -1.59 -24.58
#